data_AF-A0A2V8E7D6-F1
#
_entry.id   AF-A0A2V8E7D6-F1
#
_cell.length_a   1.000
_cell.length_b   1.000
_cell.length_c   1.000
_cell.angle_alpha   90.00
_cell.angle_beta   90.00
_cell.angle_gamma   90.00
#
_symmetry.space_group_name_H-M   'P 1'
#
loop_
_entity.id
_entity.type
_entity.pdbx_description
1 polymer ?
#
loop_
_entity_poly.entity_id
_entity_poly.type
_entity_poly.pdbx_seq_one_letter_code
_entity_poly.pdbx_strand_id
1 'polypeptide(L)'
;MTVTDTDRTVDAVRKTITVQTSPQRAFHVFTAEYDSWWPRSHHIGKSPMKRAIIEGRAGGRCYTEQEDGTDCDWGSVLVWDPPHRLVIAWQIDGKWQFEPDDAAAIRTAIDSPNGWGGLLQMFVDRVEGR
;
A
#
# COMPACT_ATOMS: atom_id res chain seq x y z
N MET A 1 20.21 -24.11 -23.51
CA MET A 1 19.75 -24.72 -22.25
C MET A 1 18.57 -23.89 -21.76
N THR A 2 17.36 -24.32 -22.08
CA THR A 2 16.13 -23.59 -21.79
C THR A 2 15.71 -23.95 -20.37
N VAL A 3 15.75 -22.99 -19.45
CA VAL A 3 15.16 -23.16 -18.11
C VAL A 3 13.68 -22.84 -18.26
N THR A 4 12.85 -23.89 -18.17
CA THR A 4 11.40 -23.77 -18.08
C THR A 4 11.06 -23.12 -16.74
N ASP A 5 10.60 -21.87 -16.77
CA ASP A 5 10.05 -21.22 -15.58
C ASP A 5 8.79 -22.00 -15.18
N THR A 6 8.86 -22.64 -14.02
CA THR A 6 7.77 -23.46 -13.50
C THR A 6 6.74 -22.50 -12.93
N ASP A 7 5.56 -22.46 -13.56
CA ASP A 7 4.36 -21.78 -13.09
C ASP A 7 4.09 -22.15 -11.62
N ARG A 8 4.61 -21.33 -10.71
CA ARG A 8 4.33 -21.41 -9.28
C ARG A 8 3.07 -20.61 -9.04
N THR A 9 1.93 -21.29 -8.96
CA THR A 9 0.72 -20.74 -8.35
C THR A 9 1.02 -20.45 -6.88
N VAL A 10 1.41 -19.23 -6.58
CA VAL A 10 1.57 -18.75 -5.20
C VAL A 10 0.18 -18.46 -4.65
N ASP A 11 -0.19 -19.11 -3.55
CA ASP A 11 -1.45 -18.85 -2.86
C ASP A 11 -1.54 -17.38 -2.43
N ALA A 12 -2.72 -16.78 -2.59
CA ALA A 12 -2.94 -15.40 -2.19
C ALA A 12 -2.79 -15.26 -0.67
N VAL A 13 -1.85 -14.41 -0.23
CA VAL A 13 -1.71 -14.08 1.18
C VAL A 13 -2.88 -13.20 1.61
N ARG A 14 -3.58 -13.61 2.67
CA ARG A 14 -4.68 -12.85 3.26
C ARG A 14 -4.39 -12.56 4.73
N LYS A 15 -4.47 -11.30 5.11
CA LYS A 15 -4.46 -10.85 6.51
C LYS A 15 -5.76 -10.11 6.78
N THR A 16 -6.28 -10.23 8.00
CA THR A 16 -7.52 -9.57 8.42
C THR A 16 -7.34 -9.06 9.83
N ILE A 17 -7.82 -7.85 10.08
CA ILE A 17 -7.89 -7.23 11.39
C ILE A 17 -9.28 -6.61 11.58
N THR A 18 -9.76 -6.60 12.82
CA THR A 18 -11.04 -6.01 13.19
C THR A 18 -10.78 -4.74 13.98
N VAL A 19 -11.48 -3.66 13.64
CA VAL A 19 -11.39 -2.36 14.32
C VAL A 19 -12.74 -2.00 14.92
N GLN A 20 -12.74 -1.38 16.10
CA GLN A 20 -13.98 -0.98 16.80
C GLN A 20 -14.48 0.39 16.35
N THR A 21 -14.82 0.52 15.06
CA THR A 21 -15.35 1.77 14.49
C THR A 21 -16.34 1.49 13.34
N SER A 22 -16.98 2.53 12.81
CA SER A 22 -17.85 2.39 11.64
C SER A 22 -17.03 2.16 10.36
N PRO A 23 -17.57 1.44 9.35
CA PRO A 23 -16.90 1.31 8.05
C PRO A 23 -16.53 2.65 7.42
N GLN A 24 -17.39 3.67 7.58
CA GLN A 24 -17.14 5.03 7.09
C GLN A 24 -15.89 5.65 7.73
N ARG A 25 -15.73 5.53 9.06
CA ARG A 25 -14.56 6.05 9.76
C ARG A 25 -13.31 5.27 9.40
N ALA A 26 -13.38 3.94 9.38
CA ALA A 26 -12.26 3.09 9.00
C ALA A 26 -11.76 3.42 7.58
N PHE A 27 -12.68 3.51 6.61
CA PHE A 27 -12.34 3.87 5.24
C PHE A 27 -11.71 5.26 5.17
N HIS A 28 -12.32 6.26 5.82
CA HIS A 28 -11.78 7.62 5.81
C HIS A 28 -10.37 7.72 6.39
N VAL A 29 -10.09 7.05 7.52
CA VAL A 29 -8.75 7.04 8.11
C VAL A 29 -7.74 6.30 7.23
N PHE A 30 -8.16 5.19 6.62
CA PHE A 30 -7.29 4.42 5.75
C PHE A 30 -6.91 5.21 4.50
N THR A 31 -7.81 6.06 3.97
CA THR A 31 -7.59 6.74 2.70
C THR A 31 -7.26 8.22 2.86
N ALA A 32 -8.19 9.02 3.39
CA ALA A 32 -8.07 10.47 3.43
C ALA A 32 -7.08 10.94 4.52
N GLU A 33 -6.92 10.15 5.58
CA GLU A 33 -5.91 10.39 6.62
C GLU A 33 -4.70 9.46 6.49
N TYR A 34 -4.46 8.86 5.32
CA TYR A 34 -3.38 7.89 5.10
C TYR A 34 -2.01 8.39 5.59
N ASP A 35 -1.69 9.65 5.28
CA ASP A 35 -0.46 10.32 5.73
C ASP A 35 -0.28 10.35 7.25
N SER A 36 -1.38 10.33 8.02
CA SER A 36 -1.33 10.47 9.48
C SER A 36 -0.80 9.23 10.20
N TRP A 37 -0.80 8.07 9.55
CA TRP A 37 -0.38 6.81 10.15
C TRP A 37 0.64 6.04 9.31
N TRP A 38 0.80 6.36 8.03
CA TRP A 38 1.81 5.70 7.20
C TRP A 38 3.23 6.00 7.73
N PRO A 39 4.09 4.97 7.93
CA PRO A 39 5.41 5.20 8.49
C PRO A 39 6.30 6.03 7.55
N ARG A 40 6.95 7.06 8.12
CA ARG A 40 7.87 7.95 7.37
C ARG A 40 9.09 7.23 6.78
N SER A 41 9.41 6.03 7.26
CA SER A 41 10.49 5.18 6.72
C SER A 41 10.07 4.29 5.56
N HIS A 42 8.77 4.20 5.24
CA HIS A 42 8.23 3.26 4.26
C HIS A 42 7.90 3.98 2.95
N HIS A 43 8.95 4.39 2.24
CA HIS A 43 8.88 5.01 0.93
C HIS A 43 10.07 4.55 0.07
N ILE A 44 9.94 4.72 -1.25
CA ILE A 44 10.99 4.38 -2.23
C ILE A 44 11.71 5.62 -2.79
N GLY A 45 11.34 6.82 -2.32
CA GLY A 45 12.00 8.06 -2.71
C GLY A 45 13.43 8.19 -2.17
N LYS A 46 14.24 8.99 -2.86
CA LYS A 46 15.66 9.23 -2.53
C LYS A 46 15.87 10.33 -1.48
N SER A 47 14.85 11.12 -1.20
CA SER A 47 14.81 12.19 -0.22
C SER A 47 13.78 11.84 0.87
N PRO A 48 13.83 12.40 2.09
CA PRO A 48 12.87 12.08 3.13
C PRO A 48 11.41 12.31 2.71
N MET A 49 10.53 11.41 3.15
CA MET A 49 9.10 11.51 2.87
C MET A 49 8.44 12.62 3.64
N LYS A 50 7.91 13.59 2.89
CA LYS A 50 7.10 14.69 3.39
C LYS A 50 5.65 14.26 3.56
N ARG A 51 5.07 13.55 2.58
CA ARG A 51 3.67 13.10 2.61
C ARG A 51 3.44 11.76 1.91
N ALA A 52 2.42 11.03 2.33
CA ALA A 52 1.89 9.84 1.67
C ALA A 52 0.44 10.05 1.22
N ILE A 53 0.12 9.72 -0.03
CA ILE A 53 -1.15 10.06 -0.68
C ILE A 53 -1.76 8.86 -1.39
N ILE A 54 -3.09 8.70 -1.28
CA ILE A 54 -3.93 7.85 -2.13
C ILE A 54 -4.99 8.76 -2.77
N GLU A 55 -5.01 8.86 -4.09
CA GLU A 55 -6.04 9.61 -4.81
C GLU A 55 -7.38 8.86 -4.78
N GLY A 56 -8.44 9.51 -4.26
CA GLY A 56 -9.74 8.89 -4.02
C GLY A 56 -10.62 8.68 -5.27
N ARG A 57 -10.13 7.92 -6.25
CA ARG A 57 -10.85 7.55 -7.49
C ARG A 57 -10.22 6.32 -8.14
N ALA A 58 -10.99 5.56 -8.92
CA ALA A 58 -10.42 4.54 -9.80
C ALA A 58 -9.46 5.19 -10.81
N GLY A 59 -8.31 4.55 -11.06
CA GLY A 59 -7.20 5.11 -11.83
C GLY A 59 -6.47 6.26 -11.12
N GLY A 60 -6.68 6.43 -9.81
CA GLY A 60 -5.93 7.38 -8.98
C GLY A 60 -4.52 6.87 -8.67
N ARG A 61 -3.58 7.79 -8.45
CA ARG A 61 -2.21 7.46 -8.01
C ARG A 61 -2.15 7.15 -6.52
N CYS A 62 -1.22 6.28 -6.17
CA CYS A 62 -0.74 6.09 -4.81
C CYS A 62 0.75 6.47 -4.79
N TYR A 63 1.12 7.52 -4.07
CA TYR A 63 2.46 8.09 -4.15
C TYR A 63 2.91 8.76 -2.85
N THR A 64 4.18 9.14 -2.80
CA THR A 64 4.77 9.92 -1.70
C THR A 64 5.40 11.19 -2.25
N GLU A 65 5.19 12.31 -1.57
CA GLU A 65 5.92 13.56 -1.82
C GLU A 65 7.19 13.56 -0.97
N GLN A 66 8.31 13.96 -1.56
CA GLN A 66 9.60 14.07 -0.86
C GLN A 66 9.92 15.53 -0.52
N GLU A 67 10.83 15.75 0.42
CA GLU A 67 11.28 17.09 0.83
C GLU A 67 12.01 17.86 -0.28
N ASP A 68 12.58 17.16 -1.27
CA ASP A 68 13.22 17.79 -2.44
C ASP A 68 12.21 18.23 -3.52
N GLY A 69 10.90 18.05 -3.27
CA GLY A 69 9.81 18.39 -4.17
C GLY A 69 9.51 17.34 -5.23
N THR A 70 10.17 16.17 -5.20
CA THR A 70 9.85 15.05 -6.08
C THR A 70 8.67 14.23 -5.57
N ASP A 71 7.91 13.65 -6.49
CA ASP A 71 6.94 12.60 -6.21
C ASP A 71 7.57 11.23 -6.49
N CYS A 72 7.17 10.22 -5.70
CA CYS A 72 7.48 8.82 -5.96
C CYS A 72 6.21 7.98 -5.90
N ASP A 73 5.76 7.55 -7.08
CA ASP A 73 4.65 6.62 -7.23
C ASP A 73 5.04 5.25 -6.67
N TRP A 74 4.09 4.59 -6.02
CA TRP A 74 4.24 3.24 -5.49
C TRP A 74 3.05 2.33 -5.82
N GLY A 75 1.98 2.87 -6.39
CA GLY A 75 0.81 2.10 -6.75
C GLY A 75 -0.27 2.90 -7.45
N SER A 76 -1.36 2.21 -7.74
CA SER A 76 -2.54 2.80 -8.38
C SER A 76 -3.83 2.20 -7.82
N VAL A 77 -4.88 3.02 -7.75
CA VAL A 77 -6.20 2.60 -7.29
C VAL A 77 -6.95 1.90 -8.43
N LEU A 78 -7.21 0.61 -8.27
CA LEU A 78 -7.97 -0.20 -9.22
C LEU A 78 -9.49 -0.09 -8.99
N VAL A 79 -9.90 -0.05 -7.73
CA VAL A 79 -11.31 0.07 -7.33
C VAL A 79 -11.43 1.10 -6.22
N TRP A 80 -12.40 2.00 -6.37
CA TRP A 80 -12.76 3.00 -5.37
C TRP A 80 -14.28 3.00 -5.17
N ASP A 81 -14.75 2.42 -4.07
CA ASP A 81 -16.16 2.29 -3.74
C ASP A 81 -16.37 2.57 -2.23
N PRO A 82 -16.33 3.85 -1.82
CA PRO A 82 -16.44 4.22 -0.41
C PRO A 82 -17.86 3.98 0.12
N PRO A 83 -18.01 3.52 1.38
CA PRO A 83 -16.95 3.14 2.32
C PRO A 83 -16.57 1.64 2.27
N HIS A 84 -16.99 0.91 1.23
CA HIS A 84 -17.05 -0.55 1.22
C HIS A 84 -15.80 -1.22 0.68
N ARG A 85 -15.13 -0.62 -0.31
CA ARG A 85 -14.04 -1.29 -1.02
C ARG A 85 -13.02 -0.32 -1.60
N LEU A 86 -11.76 -0.65 -1.35
CA LEU A 86 -10.58 -0.08 -1.99
C LEU A 86 -9.74 -1.25 -2.49
N VAL A 87 -9.29 -1.18 -3.73
CA VAL A 87 -8.29 -2.11 -4.28
C VAL A 87 -7.16 -1.29 -4.86
N ILE A 88 -5.93 -1.57 -4.42
CA ILE A 88 -4.70 -0.91 -4.88
C ILE A 88 -3.82 -1.96 -5.55
N ALA A 89 -3.28 -1.63 -6.71
CA ALA A 89 -2.12 -2.32 -7.27
C ALA A 89 -0.87 -1.81 -6.55
N TRP A 90 -0.20 -2.68 -5.81
CA TRP A 90 1.10 -2.40 -5.22
C TRP A 90 2.16 -2.51 -6.30
N GLN A 91 2.74 -1.42 -6.79
CA GLN A 91 3.64 -1.41 -7.95
C GLN A 91 5.09 -1.20 -7.53
N ILE A 92 5.50 -1.83 -6.42
CA ILE A 92 6.91 -1.87 -5.98
C ILE A 92 7.43 -3.30 -6.16
N ASP A 93 8.56 -3.43 -6.85
CA ASP A 93 9.23 -4.71 -7.12
C ASP A 93 10.03 -5.25 -5.92
N GLY A 94 10.64 -6.43 -6.08
CA GLY A 94 11.47 -7.05 -5.04
C GLY A 94 12.77 -6.29 -4.71
N LYS A 95 13.13 -5.27 -5.49
CA LYS A 95 14.29 -4.39 -5.27
C LYS A 95 13.89 -3.03 -4.71
N TRP A 96 12.62 -2.87 -4.29
CA TRP A 96 12.07 -1.62 -3.78
C TRP A 96 12.10 -0.48 -4.81
N GLN A 97 11.81 -0.78 -6.07
CA GLN A 97 11.68 0.19 -7.15
C GLN A 97 10.25 0.19 -7.70
N PHE A 98 9.80 1.35 -8.18
CA PHE A 98 8.50 1.45 -8.84
C PHE A 98 8.54 0.72 -10.18
N GLU A 99 7.61 -0.21 -10.38
CA GLU A 99 7.44 -0.99 -11.60
C GLU A 99 5.94 -1.07 -11.92
N PRO A 100 5.43 -0.23 -12.84
CA PRO A 100 4.00 -0.12 -13.08
C PRO A 100 3.39 -1.33 -13.81
N ASP A 101 4.18 -2.10 -14.59
CA ASP A 101 3.65 -3.03 -15.58
C ASP A 101 3.82 -4.52 -15.20
N ASP A 102 4.44 -4.84 -14.06
CA ASP A 102 4.74 -6.22 -13.67
C ASP A 102 3.80 -6.78 -12.59
N ALA A 103 2.57 -7.13 -12.99
CA ALA A 103 1.61 -7.85 -12.14
C ALA A 103 2.14 -9.18 -11.55
N ALA A 104 3.22 -9.76 -12.11
CA ALA A 104 3.83 -10.98 -11.63
C ALA A 104 4.86 -10.75 -10.51
N ALA A 105 5.62 -9.65 -10.55
CA ALA A 105 6.57 -9.26 -9.50
C ALA A 105 5.89 -8.77 -8.21
N ILE A 106 4.64 -8.31 -8.30
CA ILE A 106 3.85 -7.68 -7.23
C ILE A 106 3.41 -8.65 -6.10
N ARG A 107 3.62 -9.96 -6.26
CA ARG A 107 3.13 -11.00 -5.33
C ARG A 107 3.92 -11.18 -4.03
N THR A 108 5.02 -10.45 -3.79
CA THR A 108 5.99 -10.80 -2.72
C THR A 108 6.12 -9.81 -1.56
N ALA A 109 5.15 -8.92 -1.32
CA ALA A 109 5.27 -7.90 -0.24
C ALA A 109 4.55 -8.22 1.09
N ILE A 110 3.88 -9.37 1.23
CA ILE A 110 2.92 -9.59 2.34
C ILE A 110 3.48 -10.32 3.57
N ASP A 111 4.56 -11.12 3.44
CA ASP A 111 5.05 -12.01 4.50
C ASP A 111 6.40 -11.63 5.15
N SER A 112 6.88 -10.38 4.98
CA SER A 112 8.08 -9.96 5.73
C SER A 112 7.75 -9.73 7.22
N PRO A 113 8.72 -9.89 8.15
CA PRO A 113 8.53 -9.61 9.59
C PRO A 113 8.09 -8.17 9.91
N ASN A 114 8.18 -7.24 8.94
CA ASN A 114 7.69 -5.87 8.98
C ASN A 114 6.70 -5.59 7.81
N GLY A 115 6.09 -6.64 7.27
CA GLY A 115 5.17 -6.57 6.15
C GLY A 115 3.82 -5.99 6.58
N TRP A 116 2.78 -6.27 5.79
CA TRP A 116 1.45 -5.71 6.00
C TRP A 116 0.89 -5.89 7.43
N GLY A 117 1.32 -6.90 8.18
CA GLY A 117 0.93 -7.08 9.59
C GLY A 117 1.24 -5.87 10.48
N GLY A 118 2.43 -5.26 10.34
CA GLY A 118 2.80 -4.07 11.12
C GLY A 118 2.01 -2.82 10.70
N LEU A 119 1.84 -2.63 9.39
CA LEU A 119 1.03 -1.53 8.84
C LEU A 119 -0.43 -1.60 9.28
N LEU A 120 -0.99 -2.81 9.33
CA LEU A 120 -2.36 -3.03 9.82
C LEU A 120 -2.50 -2.64 11.29
N GLN A 121 -1.50 -2.92 12.13
CA GLN A 121 -1.56 -2.52 13.54
C GLN A 121 -1.49 -1.00 13.71
N MET A 122 -0.60 -0.32 12.98
CA MET A 122 -0.52 1.16 13.02
C MET A 122 -1.84 1.81 12.58
N PHE A 123 -2.52 1.22 11.59
CA PHE A 123 -3.85 1.65 11.18
C PHE A 123 -4.89 1.46 12.31
N VAL A 124 -4.85 0.35 13.04
CA VAL A 124 -5.75 0.13 14.19
C VAL A 124 -5.52 1.17 15.27
N ASP A 125 -4.26 1.38 15.66
CA ASP A 125 -3.92 2.33 16.73
C ASP A 125 -4.44 3.74 16.36
N ARG A 126 -4.25 4.15 15.10
CA ARG A 126 -4.76 5.43 14.60
C ARG A 126 -6.29 5.51 14.61
N VAL A 127 -6.99 4.48 14.14
CA VAL A 127 -8.45 4.53 14.00
C VAL A 127 -9.17 4.46 15.36
N GLU A 128 -8.56 3.77 16.32
CA GLU A 128 -9.08 3.61 17.68
C GLU A 128 -8.58 4.70 18.65
N GLY A 129 -7.69 5.59 18.20
CA GLY A 129 -7.20 6.73 18.99
C GLY A 129 -6.26 6.32 20.13
N ARG A 130 -5.44 5.31 19.89
CA ARG A 130 -4.43 4.80 20.84
C ARG A 130 -3.04 5.31 20.51
#